data_AF-A0A961MPT5-F1
#
_entry.id   AF-A0A961MPT5-F1
#
_cell.length_a   1.000
_cell.length_b   1.000
_cell.length_c   1.000
_cell.angle_alpha   90.00
_cell.angle_beta   90.00
_cell.angle_gamma   90.00
#
_symmetry.space_group_name_H-M   'P 1'
#
loop_
_entity.id
_entity.type
_entity.pdbx_description
1 polymer ?
#
loop_
_entity_poly.entity_id
_entity_poly.type
_entity_poly.pdbx_seq_one_letter_code
_entity_poly.pdbx_strand_id
1 'polypeptide(L)'
;NDEGRRPDAPPPRSDAASPQPAGGFVDEDYAYGGGGAEARESRFRDLDSDSLPSAFAYDDGYGAPAASFAEDAGETIPPLDALPEPAAGRPAAPTAPAPAAPAPAAPAPAAPAPTATGAAAEDLLLQAVIAEGAGSRYDALSLDGGFRGRFGASDPYYQRAHDGLRYGPHQAAQDSGELGELLALMQETDGTTFAQIFGSDAGELVAVTTAEGPSGLDSPGGRGPRVQPVAGRDLWEEPWLERFRNAARHAPFQAAMRAQILARRLDPLRPVAQALDIENDRGLAMLLCLGIQRGVEGAMAHVGGAVNPFDTPARLGAALDALAFTDLGAFRAAKGLPPGDILDGPTHFALIDALRALGPDSPVQVPDAEGVLDALVTAAGPGPLGDALLRLRVSPAFGDLAAGG
;
A
#
# COMPACT_ATOMS: atom_id res chain seq x y z
N ASN A 1 47.78 67.29 -25.95
CA ASN A 1 48.17 65.88 -25.72
C ASN A 1 47.22 65.29 -24.71
N ASP A 2 46.07 64.82 -25.17
CA ASP A 2 45.22 63.94 -24.39
C ASP A 2 44.50 63.03 -25.38
N GLU A 3 45.03 61.81 -25.51
CA GLU A 3 44.55 60.77 -26.41
C GLU A 3 43.62 59.83 -25.66
N GLY A 4 42.40 59.68 -26.20
CA GLY A 4 41.75 58.39 -26.45
C GLY A 4 41.70 57.34 -25.34
N ARG A 5 40.54 57.23 -24.68
CA ARG A 5 40.07 55.99 -24.04
C ARG A 5 38.75 55.56 -24.68
N ARG A 6 38.81 54.50 -25.51
CA ARG A 6 37.62 53.74 -25.95
C ARG A 6 37.29 52.67 -24.90
N PRO A 7 36.02 52.40 -24.60
CA PRO A 7 35.64 51.28 -23.74
C PRO A 7 35.66 49.94 -24.50
N ASP A 8 36.10 48.89 -23.81
CA ASP A 8 36.23 47.52 -24.29
C ASP A 8 34.87 46.87 -24.62
N ALA A 9 34.85 46.11 -25.71
CA ALA A 9 33.72 45.29 -26.12
C ALA A 9 33.69 43.97 -25.32
N PRO A 10 32.49 43.44 -24.98
CA PRO A 10 32.37 42.15 -24.31
C PRO A 10 32.67 40.97 -25.26
N PRO A 11 33.19 39.85 -24.74
CA PRO A 11 33.54 38.69 -25.55
C PRO A 11 32.30 37.94 -26.07
N PRO A 12 32.43 37.19 -27.19
CA PRO A 12 31.32 36.47 -27.81
C PRO A 12 30.88 35.26 -26.98
N ARG A 13 29.56 35.02 -26.93
CA ARG A 13 28.97 33.79 -26.41
C ARG A 13 29.17 32.66 -27.43
N SER A 14 29.75 31.56 -26.97
CA SER A 14 29.90 30.32 -27.71
C SER A 14 28.60 29.51 -27.67
N ASP A 15 27.92 29.42 -28.82
CA ASP A 15 26.91 28.42 -29.11
C ASP A 15 27.60 27.10 -29.51
N ALA A 16 27.45 26.06 -28.70
CA ALA A 16 27.69 24.67 -29.09
C ALA A 16 26.88 23.73 -28.18
N ALA A 17 25.67 23.39 -28.60
CA ALA A 17 24.90 22.30 -28.01
C ALA A 17 25.38 20.98 -28.62
N SER A 18 26.01 20.13 -27.81
CA SER A 18 26.25 18.73 -28.16
C SER A 18 24.99 17.89 -27.87
N PRO A 19 24.65 16.90 -28.71
CA PRO A 19 23.52 16.02 -28.49
C PRO A 19 23.79 15.08 -27.30
N GLN A 20 22.89 15.05 -26.32
CA GLN A 20 22.90 14.01 -25.30
C GLN A 20 22.38 12.68 -25.87
N PRO A 21 23.03 11.55 -25.58
CA PRO A 21 22.51 10.23 -25.94
C PRO A 21 21.27 9.90 -25.08
N ALA A 22 20.32 9.21 -25.69
CA ALA A 22 19.14 8.66 -25.01
C ALA A 22 19.58 7.75 -23.85
N GLY A 23 19.31 8.18 -22.63
CA GLY A 23 19.59 7.42 -21.42
C GLY A 23 18.72 6.17 -21.35
N GLY A 24 19.35 5.01 -21.13
CA GLY A 24 18.67 3.81 -20.65
C GLY A 24 18.05 4.08 -19.29
N PHE A 25 16.78 3.69 -19.15
CA PHE A 25 15.96 3.98 -17.99
C PHE A 25 16.27 2.96 -16.89
N VAL A 26 16.72 3.45 -15.75
CA VAL A 26 16.85 2.63 -14.53
C VAL A 26 15.56 2.82 -13.74
N ASP A 27 14.78 1.76 -13.58
CA ASP A 27 13.63 1.72 -12.65
C ASP A 27 14.15 1.66 -11.19
N GLU A 28 14.81 2.74 -10.76
CA GLU A 28 15.18 3.00 -9.37
C GLU A 28 13.96 3.58 -8.64
N ASP A 29 13.07 2.73 -8.12
CA ASP A 29 12.14 3.13 -7.04
C ASP A 29 11.47 1.86 -6.47
N TYR A 30 11.97 1.38 -5.32
CA TYR A 30 11.58 0.23 -4.46
C TYR A 30 12.53 -0.98 -4.46
N ALA A 31 13.44 -0.97 -3.48
CA ALA A 31 14.00 -2.18 -2.88
C ALA A 31 13.05 -2.64 -1.76
N TYR A 32 12.28 -3.69 -2.00
CA TYR A 32 11.55 -4.39 -0.94
C TYR A 32 12.56 -5.20 -0.12
N GLY A 33 12.82 -4.75 1.12
CA GLY A 33 13.62 -5.49 2.08
C GLY A 33 12.87 -6.72 2.58
N GLY A 34 13.02 -7.84 1.88
CA GLY A 34 12.61 -9.16 2.35
C GLY A 34 13.52 -9.63 3.50
N GLY A 35 13.33 -9.06 4.68
CA GLY A 35 14.02 -9.47 5.91
C GLY A 35 13.37 -10.72 6.51
N GLY A 36 13.79 -11.89 6.05
CA GLY A 36 13.53 -13.15 6.73
C GLY A 36 14.22 -13.17 8.09
N ALA A 37 13.45 -13.49 9.13
CA ALA A 37 13.90 -13.55 10.52
C ALA A 37 14.89 -14.72 10.75
N GLU A 38 16.13 -14.40 11.09
CA GLU A 38 16.91 -15.15 12.07
C GLU A 38 17.55 -14.15 13.04
N ALA A 39 16.92 -13.96 14.20
CA ALA A 39 17.52 -13.24 15.31
C ALA A 39 18.68 -14.06 15.89
N ARG A 40 19.91 -13.71 15.52
CA ARG A 40 21.12 -14.12 16.23
C ARG A 40 21.77 -12.92 16.89
N GLU A 41 21.99 -13.06 18.19
CA GLU A 41 22.76 -12.17 19.06
C GLU A 41 23.97 -11.57 18.35
N SER A 42 24.03 -10.24 18.25
CA SER A 42 25.24 -9.55 17.81
C SER A 42 25.58 -8.42 18.77
N ARG A 43 26.72 -8.63 19.43
CA ARG A 43 27.45 -7.68 20.27
C ARG A 43 27.85 -6.46 19.44
N PHE A 44 27.68 -5.29 20.03
CA PHE A 44 28.24 -4.04 19.53
C PHE A 44 29.73 -4.19 19.20
N ARG A 45 30.09 -3.83 17.97
CA ARG A 45 31.47 -3.61 17.54
C ARG A 45 31.53 -2.30 16.78
N ASP A 46 32.33 -1.38 17.29
CA ASP A 46 32.66 -0.08 16.71
C ASP A 46 33.14 -0.22 15.26
N LEU A 47 32.64 0.63 14.36
CA LEU A 47 33.11 0.74 12.99
C LEU A 47 33.73 2.13 12.78
N ASP A 48 35.07 2.12 12.70
CA ASP A 48 35.88 3.19 12.12
C ASP A 48 35.63 3.30 10.60
N SER A 49 35.60 4.54 10.11
CA SER A 49 35.02 4.97 8.84
C SER A 49 35.99 5.05 7.66
N ASP A 50 37.12 4.35 7.66
CA ASP A 50 38.13 4.48 6.60
C ASP A 50 38.55 3.12 6.05
N SER A 51 37.76 2.54 5.14
CA SER A 51 38.20 1.60 4.08
C SER A 51 37.01 1.06 3.27
N LEU A 52 36.66 1.69 2.14
CA LEU A 52 35.93 1.01 1.06
C LEU A 52 36.58 1.35 -0.29
N PRO A 53 37.08 0.36 -1.06
CA PRO A 53 37.54 0.60 -2.42
C PRO A 53 36.38 0.63 -3.42
N SER A 54 36.50 1.53 -4.40
CA SER A 54 35.61 1.65 -5.55
C SER A 54 35.71 0.43 -6.48
N ALA A 55 34.57 -0.18 -6.81
CA ALA A 55 34.20 -0.71 -8.13
C ALA A 55 33.16 -1.82 -7.99
N PHE A 56 31.88 -1.48 -8.21
CA PHE A 56 30.88 -2.44 -8.65
C PHE A 56 30.26 -1.88 -9.92
N ALA A 57 30.77 -2.34 -11.06
CA ALA A 57 30.05 -2.28 -12.33
C ALA A 57 29.08 -3.47 -12.33
N TYR A 58 27.79 -3.20 -12.37
CA TYR A 58 26.77 -4.23 -12.51
C TYR A 58 26.41 -4.36 -13.99
N ASP A 59 26.51 -5.59 -14.50
CA ASP A 59 26.23 -6.05 -15.85
C ASP A 59 24.77 -6.56 -15.88
N ASP A 60 23.92 -5.95 -16.72
CA ASP A 60 22.48 -6.19 -16.81
C ASP A 60 22.09 -7.31 -17.80
N GLY A 61 23.06 -8.10 -18.27
CA GLY A 61 22.81 -9.45 -18.77
C GLY A 61 22.01 -9.55 -20.08
N TYR A 62 21.90 -8.48 -20.86
CA TYR A 62 21.29 -8.52 -22.20
C TYR A 62 22.20 -7.90 -23.26
N GLY A 63 23.20 -8.67 -23.73
CA GLY A 63 23.92 -8.28 -24.94
C GLY A 63 25.17 -9.08 -25.29
N ALA A 64 25.04 -10.30 -25.82
CA ALA A 64 26.01 -10.85 -26.78
C ALA A 64 25.41 -12.03 -27.58
N PRO A 65 25.84 -12.23 -28.85
CA PRO A 65 25.09 -12.99 -29.85
C PRO A 65 25.33 -14.50 -29.76
N ALA A 66 24.35 -15.24 -30.28
CA ALA A 66 24.32 -16.69 -30.43
C ALA A 66 25.65 -17.26 -30.98
N ALA A 67 26.36 -17.97 -30.12
CA ALA A 67 27.37 -18.93 -30.49
C ALA A 67 26.91 -20.32 -30.04
N SER A 68 26.91 -21.23 -31.00
CA SER A 68 26.50 -22.62 -30.94
C SER A 68 27.02 -23.40 -29.71
N PHE A 69 26.10 -23.93 -28.92
CA PHE A 69 26.34 -25.14 -28.13
C PHE A 69 25.44 -26.24 -28.66
N ALA A 70 26.09 -27.16 -29.38
CA ALA A 70 25.60 -28.48 -29.64
C ALA A 70 25.77 -29.33 -28.37
N GLU A 71 24.75 -30.16 -28.12
CA GLU A 71 24.81 -31.42 -27.37
C GLU A 71 25.31 -31.39 -25.92
N ASP A 72 24.38 -31.24 -24.98
CA ASP A 72 24.30 -32.18 -23.85
C ASP A 72 22.83 -32.39 -23.46
N ALA A 73 22.28 -33.50 -23.97
CA ALA A 73 20.90 -33.93 -23.72
C ALA A 73 20.92 -34.97 -22.61
N GLY A 74 20.41 -34.62 -21.42
CA GLY A 74 20.41 -35.57 -20.31
C GLY A 74 19.59 -35.24 -19.07
N GLU A 75 18.89 -34.11 -18.98
CA GLU A 75 18.01 -33.82 -17.83
C GLU A 75 16.55 -33.77 -18.26
N THR A 76 15.88 -34.90 -18.09
CA THR A 76 14.43 -35.03 -18.21
C THR A 76 13.75 -34.21 -17.11
N ILE A 77 13.06 -33.16 -17.51
CA ILE A 77 12.06 -32.46 -16.70
C ILE A 77 11.08 -33.53 -16.15
N PRO A 78 10.87 -33.64 -14.83
CA PRO A 78 9.87 -34.55 -14.30
C PRO A 78 8.48 -34.16 -14.84
N PRO A 79 7.65 -35.11 -15.30
CA PRO A 79 6.31 -34.79 -15.75
C PRO A 79 5.53 -34.13 -14.62
N LEU A 80 4.85 -33.03 -14.95
CA LEU A 80 3.87 -32.38 -14.08
C LEU A 80 2.86 -33.44 -13.62
N ASP A 81 2.70 -33.61 -12.30
CA ASP A 81 1.66 -34.49 -11.76
C ASP A 81 0.29 -34.06 -12.30
N ALA A 82 -0.46 -35.02 -12.83
CA ALA A 82 -1.82 -34.80 -13.30
C ALA A 82 -2.67 -34.34 -12.12
N LEU A 83 -3.32 -33.17 -12.28
CA LEU A 83 -4.34 -32.70 -11.34
C LEU A 83 -5.42 -33.79 -11.20
N PRO A 84 -5.86 -34.11 -9.97
CA PRO A 84 -6.86 -35.14 -9.74
C PRO A 84 -8.14 -34.82 -10.51
N GLU A 85 -8.62 -35.79 -11.29
CA GLU A 85 -9.88 -35.66 -12.02
C GLU A 85 -11.04 -35.39 -11.05
N PRO A 86 -12.03 -34.56 -11.43
CA PRO A 86 -13.18 -34.27 -10.61
C PRO A 86 -13.97 -35.56 -10.34
N ALA A 87 -14.12 -35.88 -9.05
CA ALA A 87 -14.85 -37.06 -8.60
C ALA A 87 -16.27 -37.10 -9.18
N ALA A 88 -16.58 -38.20 -9.88
CA ALA A 88 -17.88 -38.45 -10.48
C ALA A 88 -19.00 -38.49 -9.42
N GLY A 89 -19.96 -37.59 -9.60
CA GLY A 89 -21.40 -37.74 -9.33
C GLY A 89 -21.82 -38.50 -8.07
N ARG A 90 -21.94 -37.77 -6.95
CA ARG A 90 -22.80 -38.20 -5.83
C ARG A 90 -24.24 -37.73 -6.10
N PRO A 91 -25.27 -38.60 -6.05
CA PRO A 91 -26.65 -38.19 -6.26
C PRO A 91 -27.10 -37.25 -5.13
N ALA A 92 -27.69 -36.12 -5.52
CA ALA A 92 -28.18 -35.10 -4.60
C ALA A 92 -29.34 -35.63 -3.75
N ALA A 93 -29.24 -35.43 -2.42
CA ALA A 93 -30.34 -35.68 -1.50
C ALA A 93 -31.46 -34.64 -1.73
N PRO A 94 -32.74 -35.00 -1.53
CA PRO A 94 -33.86 -34.08 -1.69
C PRO A 94 -33.75 -32.91 -0.72
N THR A 95 -33.72 -31.70 -1.28
CA THR A 95 -33.61 -30.44 -0.55
C THR A 95 -34.91 -30.16 0.20
N ALA A 96 -34.83 -29.97 1.51
CA ALA A 96 -35.95 -29.47 2.31
C ALA A 96 -36.29 -28.02 1.90
N PRO A 97 -37.58 -27.62 1.94
CA PRO A 97 -37.98 -26.26 1.58
C PRO A 97 -37.33 -25.22 2.49
N ALA A 98 -36.70 -24.23 1.86
CA ALA A 98 -36.01 -23.14 2.54
C ALA A 98 -37.01 -22.29 3.37
N PRO A 99 -36.67 -21.90 4.61
CA PRO A 99 -37.46 -20.96 5.38
C PRO A 99 -37.54 -19.61 4.66
N ALA A 100 -38.72 -18.98 4.75
CA ALA A 100 -38.99 -17.69 4.12
C ALA A 100 -37.96 -16.63 4.54
N ALA A 101 -37.40 -15.94 3.55
CA ALA A 101 -36.42 -14.88 3.75
C ALA A 101 -37.01 -13.76 4.63
N PRO A 102 -36.27 -13.26 5.64
CA PRO A 102 -36.70 -12.12 6.44
C PRO A 102 -36.83 -10.88 5.55
N ALA A 103 -37.83 -10.04 5.87
CA ALA A 103 -38.07 -8.79 5.16
C ALA A 103 -36.82 -7.89 5.20
N PRO A 104 -36.51 -7.13 4.12
CA PRO A 104 -35.34 -6.27 4.05
C PRO A 104 -35.38 -5.22 5.16
N ALA A 105 -34.31 -5.17 5.95
CA ALA A 105 -34.11 -4.13 6.95
C ALA A 105 -34.09 -2.75 6.27
N ALA A 106 -34.69 -1.75 6.90
CA ALA A 106 -34.67 -0.38 6.41
C ALA A 106 -33.21 0.10 6.25
N PRO A 107 -32.88 0.83 5.17
CA PRO A 107 -31.52 1.32 4.95
C PRO A 107 -31.07 2.18 6.13
N ALA A 108 -29.87 1.91 6.63
CA ALA A 108 -29.24 2.70 7.67
C ALA A 108 -29.12 4.17 7.21
N PRO A 109 -29.32 5.15 8.10
CA PRO A 109 -29.19 6.55 7.76
C PRO A 109 -27.79 6.83 7.20
N ALA A 110 -27.73 7.50 6.05
CA ALA A 110 -26.47 7.91 5.43
C ALA A 110 -25.66 8.76 6.42
N ALA A 111 -24.38 8.44 6.57
CA ALA A 111 -23.47 9.21 7.41
C ALA A 111 -23.47 10.70 6.98
N PRO A 112 -23.37 11.64 7.93
CA PRO A 112 -23.32 13.06 7.61
C PRO A 112 -22.12 13.35 6.68
N ALA A 113 -22.35 14.18 5.65
CA ALA A 113 -21.28 14.59 4.75
C ALA A 113 -20.17 15.33 5.53
N PRO A 114 -18.89 15.08 5.22
CA PRO A 114 -17.77 15.76 5.88
C PRO A 114 -17.90 17.28 5.70
N THR A 115 -17.57 18.04 6.75
CA THR A 115 -17.51 19.50 6.66
C THR A 115 -16.38 19.91 5.71
N ALA A 116 -16.58 20.98 4.94
CA ALA A 116 -15.60 21.45 3.95
C ALA A 116 -14.20 21.73 4.54
N THR A 117 -14.13 22.08 5.83
CA THR A 117 -12.87 22.27 6.57
C THR A 117 -12.14 20.95 6.84
N GLY A 118 -12.86 19.87 7.15
CA GLY A 118 -12.27 18.55 7.39
C GLY A 118 -11.64 17.96 6.14
N ALA A 119 -12.34 18.04 5.00
CA ALA A 119 -11.81 17.55 3.72
C ALA A 119 -10.51 18.26 3.30
N ALA A 120 -10.38 19.57 3.58
CA ALA A 120 -9.16 20.31 3.30
C ALA A 120 -7.99 19.91 4.21
N ALA A 121 -8.24 19.61 5.49
CA ALA A 121 -7.21 19.17 6.42
C ALA A 121 -6.67 17.78 6.04
N GLU A 122 -7.55 16.85 5.67
CA GLU A 122 -7.16 15.50 5.24
C GLU A 122 -6.37 15.50 3.93
N ASP A 123 -6.73 16.40 3.01
CA ASP A 123 -5.98 16.62 1.77
C ASP A 123 -4.54 17.06 2.06
N LEU A 124 -4.35 18.02 2.98
CA LEU A 124 -3.03 18.48 3.42
C LEU A 124 -2.24 17.39 4.14
N LEU A 125 -2.90 16.60 5.00
CA LEU A 125 -2.29 15.48 5.68
C LEU A 125 -1.72 14.45 4.68
N LEU A 126 -2.51 14.05 3.69
CA LEU A 126 -2.06 13.11 2.67
C LEU A 126 -0.95 13.70 1.79
N GLN A 127 -1.04 14.98 1.42
CA GLN A 127 0.05 15.65 0.71
C GLN A 127 1.36 15.61 1.50
N ALA A 128 1.31 15.85 2.82
CA ALA A 128 2.49 15.76 3.68
C ALA A 128 3.02 14.32 3.74
N VAL A 129 2.16 13.31 3.88
CA VAL A 129 2.57 11.90 3.86
C VAL A 129 3.27 11.53 2.54
N ILE A 130 2.74 11.95 1.39
CA ILE A 130 3.37 11.71 0.09
C ILE A 130 4.72 12.44 -0.01
N ALA A 131 4.79 13.70 0.44
CA ALA A 131 6.02 14.51 0.39
C ALA A 131 7.15 13.94 1.27
N GLU A 132 6.80 13.34 2.41
CA GLU A 132 7.75 12.70 3.34
C GLU A 132 8.21 11.31 2.86
N GLY A 133 7.87 10.92 1.62
CA GLY A 133 8.34 9.70 0.97
C GLY A 133 7.64 8.42 1.43
N ALA A 134 6.47 8.53 2.08
CA ALA A 134 5.65 7.39 2.46
C ALA A 134 4.77 6.85 1.31
N GLY A 135 4.78 7.51 0.15
CA GLY A 135 4.08 7.06 -1.05
C GLY A 135 4.88 7.40 -2.30
N SER A 136 4.58 6.70 -3.40
CA SER A 136 5.17 7.04 -4.69
C SER A 136 4.58 8.33 -5.24
N ARG A 137 5.24 8.95 -6.21
CA ARG A 137 4.70 10.11 -6.93
C ARG A 137 3.36 9.75 -7.61
N TYR A 138 2.54 10.75 -7.93
CA TYR A 138 1.25 10.52 -8.62
C TYR A 138 1.40 9.80 -9.97
N ASP A 139 2.57 9.89 -10.60
CA ASP A 139 2.92 9.24 -11.86
C ASP A 139 3.61 7.88 -11.70
N ALA A 140 3.66 7.36 -10.47
CA ALA A 140 4.26 6.06 -10.20
C ALA A 140 3.46 4.92 -10.83
N LEU A 141 4.20 4.03 -11.50
CA LEU A 141 3.66 2.88 -12.19
C LEU A 141 4.43 1.62 -11.78
N SER A 142 3.74 0.52 -11.53
CA SER A 142 4.33 -0.81 -11.45
C SER A 142 3.80 -1.66 -12.59
N LEU A 143 4.72 -2.18 -13.40
CA LEU A 143 4.45 -2.79 -14.70
C LEU A 143 4.31 -4.32 -14.58
N ASP A 144 3.28 -4.81 -13.90
CA ASP A 144 3.04 -6.25 -13.70
C ASP A 144 4.23 -6.93 -12.99
N GLY A 145 4.74 -6.25 -11.96
CA GLY A 145 6.00 -6.59 -11.30
C GLY A 145 5.97 -7.94 -10.61
N GLY A 146 4.81 -8.40 -10.11
CA GLY A 146 4.67 -9.70 -9.47
C GLY A 146 4.97 -10.83 -10.45
N PHE A 147 4.28 -10.82 -11.59
CA PHE A 147 4.49 -11.80 -12.66
C PHE A 147 5.92 -11.78 -13.20
N ARG A 148 6.46 -10.57 -13.42
CA ARG A 148 7.81 -10.35 -13.97
C ARG A 148 8.96 -10.64 -13.00
N GLY A 149 8.66 -11.01 -11.75
CA GLY A 149 9.66 -11.42 -10.76
C GLY A 149 10.38 -10.27 -10.08
N ARG A 150 9.82 -9.05 -10.12
CA ARG A 150 10.37 -7.89 -9.41
C ARG A 150 10.51 -8.14 -7.91
N PHE A 151 9.62 -8.95 -7.33
CA PHE A 151 9.60 -9.28 -5.90
C PHE A 151 10.24 -10.65 -5.58
N GLY A 152 10.94 -11.23 -6.55
CA GLY A 152 11.60 -12.53 -6.42
C GLY A 152 10.68 -13.72 -6.63
N ALA A 153 11.29 -14.92 -6.68
CA ALA A 153 10.58 -16.16 -7.01
C ALA A 153 9.62 -16.68 -5.92
N SER A 154 9.70 -16.11 -4.71
CA SER A 154 8.77 -16.42 -3.61
C SER A 154 7.45 -15.66 -3.71
N ASP A 155 7.36 -14.63 -4.56
CA ASP A 155 6.13 -13.89 -4.77
C ASP A 155 5.05 -14.81 -5.38
N PRO A 156 3.82 -14.81 -4.85
CA PRO A 156 2.78 -15.71 -5.33
C PRO A 156 2.43 -15.52 -6.81
N TYR A 157 2.65 -14.34 -7.39
CA TYR A 157 2.36 -14.02 -8.79
C TYR A 157 3.47 -14.46 -9.75
N TYR A 158 4.69 -14.70 -9.27
CA TYR A 158 5.86 -14.94 -10.12
C TYR A 158 5.61 -16.06 -11.13
N GLN A 159 5.58 -15.70 -12.43
CA GLN A 159 5.29 -16.60 -13.55
C GLN A 159 4.00 -17.44 -13.42
N ARG A 160 3.08 -17.04 -12.54
CA ARG A 160 1.85 -17.78 -12.21
C ARG A 160 0.60 -16.99 -12.54
N ALA A 161 0.60 -15.70 -12.23
CA ALA A 161 -0.54 -14.83 -12.48
C ALA A 161 -0.10 -13.38 -12.74
N HIS A 162 -0.88 -12.66 -13.53
CA HIS A 162 -0.73 -11.23 -13.76
C HIS A 162 -1.45 -10.44 -12.66
N ASP A 163 -0.73 -9.54 -11.99
CA ASP A 163 -1.31 -8.54 -11.09
C ASP A 163 -1.64 -7.22 -11.81
N GLY A 164 -1.09 -7.08 -13.02
CA GLY A 164 -1.35 -6.02 -13.96
C GLY A 164 -0.71 -4.68 -13.61
N LEU A 165 -1.31 -3.59 -14.09
CA LEU A 165 -0.79 -2.26 -13.78
C LEU A 165 -1.13 -1.88 -12.33
N ARG A 166 -0.16 -1.30 -11.61
CA ARG A 166 -0.42 -0.54 -10.39
C ARG A 166 -0.11 0.93 -10.60
N TYR A 167 -0.97 1.82 -10.08
CA TYR A 167 -0.91 3.24 -10.38
C TYR A 167 -0.98 4.13 -9.13
N GLY A 168 -0.18 5.20 -9.13
CA GLY A 168 -0.26 6.29 -8.17
C GLY A 168 0.38 6.00 -6.80
N PRO A 169 0.17 6.89 -5.81
CA PRO A 169 0.93 6.89 -4.56
C PRO A 169 0.74 5.63 -3.70
N HIS A 170 -0.45 5.03 -3.76
CA HIS A 170 -0.82 3.83 -3.01
C HIS A 170 -0.85 2.56 -3.87
N GLN A 171 -0.33 2.64 -5.10
CA GLN A 171 -0.21 1.52 -6.04
C GLN A 171 -1.55 0.80 -6.25
N ALA A 172 -2.60 1.55 -6.62
CA ALA A 172 -3.93 1.01 -6.93
C ALA A 172 -3.80 -0.09 -7.98
N ALA A 173 -4.04 -1.34 -7.58
CA ALA A 173 -3.77 -2.51 -8.42
C ALA A 173 -4.95 -2.84 -9.33
N GLN A 174 -4.63 -3.26 -10.56
CA GLN A 174 -5.62 -3.65 -11.56
C GLN A 174 -6.35 -4.94 -11.16
N ASP A 175 -5.62 -5.99 -10.74
CA ASP A 175 -6.23 -7.29 -10.46
C ASP A 175 -7.20 -7.27 -9.27
N SER A 176 -6.92 -6.45 -8.25
CA SER A 176 -7.81 -6.25 -7.10
C SER A 176 -9.03 -5.36 -7.40
N GLY A 177 -9.04 -4.69 -8.56
CA GLY A 177 -10.09 -3.74 -8.96
C GLY A 177 -9.91 -2.32 -8.41
N GLU A 178 -8.90 -2.07 -7.57
CA GLU A 178 -8.63 -0.73 -7.03
C GLU A 178 -8.35 0.29 -8.14
N LEU A 179 -7.65 -0.13 -9.21
CA LEU A 179 -7.43 0.73 -10.37
C LEU A 179 -8.73 1.09 -11.09
N GLY A 180 -9.67 0.14 -11.21
CA GLY A 180 -10.95 0.39 -11.87
C GLY A 180 -11.82 1.37 -11.10
N GLU A 181 -11.86 1.24 -9.77
CA GLU A 181 -12.53 2.21 -8.90
C GLU A 181 -11.91 3.62 -9.03
N LEU A 182 -10.58 3.70 -9.11
CA LEU A 182 -9.89 4.98 -9.28
C LEU A 182 -10.26 5.64 -10.61
N LEU A 183 -10.25 4.86 -11.69
CA LEU A 183 -10.58 5.32 -13.02
C LEU A 183 -12.04 5.80 -13.11
N ALA A 184 -12.97 5.08 -12.47
CA ALA A 184 -14.36 5.51 -12.36
C ALA A 184 -14.48 6.84 -11.62
N LEU A 185 -13.77 7.01 -10.49
CA LEU A 185 -13.76 8.26 -9.73
C LEU A 185 -13.16 9.43 -10.53
N MET A 186 -12.08 9.20 -11.28
CA MET A 186 -11.52 10.19 -12.20
C MET A 186 -12.52 10.59 -13.30
N GLN A 187 -13.22 9.62 -13.88
CA GLN A 187 -14.23 9.87 -14.92
C GLN A 187 -15.42 10.67 -14.36
N GLU A 188 -15.87 10.38 -13.15
CA GLU A 188 -16.92 11.16 -12.46
C GLU A 188 -16.45 12.59 -12.18
N THR A 189 -15.19 12.74 -11.77
CA THR A 189 -14.60 14.03 -11.38
C THR A 189 -14.41 14.98 -12.57
N ASP A 190 -13.88 14.47 -13.70
CA ASP A 190 -13.71 15.24 -14.93
C ASP A 190 -13.74 14.34 -16.17
N GLY A 191 -14.94 13.89 -16.53
CA GLY A 191 -15.15 12.97 -17.65
C GLY A 191 -14.71 13.53 -19.02
N THR A 192 -14.68 14.85 -19.17
CA THR A 192 -14.23 15.48 -20.43
C THR A 192 -12.73 15.31 -20.60
N THR A 193 -11.93 15.68 -19.60
CA THR A 193 -10.48 15.49 -19.64
C THR A 193 -10.12 14.00 -19.61
N PHE A 194 -10.90 13.17 -18.92
CA PHE A 194 -10.72 11.72 -18.91
C PHE A 194 -10.81 11.13 -20.32
N ALA A 195 -11.86 11.47 -21.08
CA ALA A 195 -12.01 11.02 -22.47
C ALA A 195 -10.91 11.57 -23.39
N GLN A 196 -10.42 12.80 -23.14
CA GLN A 196 -9.30 13.37 -23.89
C GLN A 196 -7.98 12.63 -23.65
N ILE A 197 -7.67 12.31 -22.39
CA ILE A 197 -6.42 11.63 -22.01
C ILE A 197 -6.44 10.16 -22.43
N PHE A 198 -7.53 9.43 -22.13
CA PHE A 198 -7.61 7.99 -22.37
C PHE A 198 -8.16 7.61 -23.75
N GLY A 199 -8.66 8.58 -24.53
CA GLY A 199 -9.08 8.39 -25.92
C GLY A 199 -10.43 7.67 -26.07
N SER A 200 -10.67 7.12 -27.27
CA SER A 200 -11.92 6.41 -27.62
C SER A 200 -12.19 5.18 -26.75
N ASP A 201 -11.13 4.59 -26.20
CA ASP A 201 -11.18 3.31 -25.49
C ASP A 201 -11.36 3.51 -23.97
N ALA A 202 -11.57 4.75 -23.53
CA ALA A 202 -11.77 5.10 -22.11
C ALA A 202 -12.94 4.32 -21.47
N GLY A 203 -14.00 4.04 -22.22
CA GLY A 203 -15.12 3.23 -21.75
C GLY A 203 -14.75 1.75 -21.56
N GLU A 204 -13.97 1.18 -22.48
CA GLU A 204 -13.47 -0.19 -22.37
C GLU A 204 -12.49 -0.31 -21.20
N LEU A 205 -11.63 0.69 -21.02
CA LEU A 205 -10.69 0.77 -19.90
C LEU A 205 -11.41 0.65 -18.54
N VAL A 206 -12.43 1.47 -18.31
CA VAL A 206 -13.22 1.39 -17.07
C VAL A 206 -13.92 0.03 -16.98
N ALA A 207 -14.61 -0.40 -18.04
CA ALA A 207 -15.36 -1.66 -18.04
C ALA A 207 -14.49 -2.89 -17.71
N VAL A 208 -13.29 -2.99 -18.29
CA VAL A 208 -12.35 -4.07 -18.00
C VAL A 208 -11.85 -3.98 -16.57
N THR A 209 -11.35 -2.82 -16.15
CA THR A 209 -10.73 -2.67 -14.81
C THR A 209 -11.74 -2.80 -13.66
N THR A 210 -13.04 -2.58 -13.89
CA THR A 210 -14.12 -2.81 -12.93
C THR A 210 -14.82 -4.16 -13.08
N ALA A 211 -14.35 -5.05 -13.96
CA ALA A 211 -15.01 -6.33 -14.21
C ALA A 211 -15.10 -7.18 -12.93
N GLU A 212 -16.23 -7.86 -12.74
CA GLU A 212 -16.40 -8.79 -11.63
C GLU A 212 -15.71 -10.13 -11.92
N GLY A 213 -15.18 -10.76 -10.87
CA GLY A 213 -14.62 -12.11 -10.93
C GLY A 213 -13.38 -12.31 -10.07
N PRO A 214 -12.80 -13.53 -10.13
CA PRO A 214 -11.64 -13.92 -9.34
C PRO A 214 -10.38 -13.12 -9.69
N SER A 215 -9.40 -13.13 -8.79
CA SER A 215 -8.05 -12.62 -9.04
C SER A 215 -7.34 -13.45 -10.11
N GLY A 216 -6.21 -12.97 -10.63
CA GLY A 216 -5.33 -13.73 -11.51
C GLY A 216 -4.86 -15.05 -10.87
N LEU A 217 -4.59 -15.06 -9.56
CA LEU A 217 -4.16 -16.26 -8.82
C LEU A 217 -5.22 -17.36 -8.79
N ASP A 218 -6.49 -16.97 -8.82
CA ASP A 218 -7.64 -17.89 -8.76
C ASP A 218 -8.22 -18.16 -10.16
N SER A 219 -7.72 -17.48 -11.19
CA SER A 219 -8.22 -17.56 -12.55
C SER A 219 -7.48 -18.62 -13.37
N PRO A 220 -8.18 -19.41 -14.21
CA PRO A 220 -7.54 -20.29 -15.17
C PRO A 220 -6.60 -19.50 -16.09
N GLY A 221 -5.35 -19.95 -16.20
CA GLY A 221 -4.34 -19.29 -17.04
C GLY A 221 -3.70 -18.04 -16.42
N GLY A 222 -3.94 -17.77 -15.13
CA GLY A 222 -3.22 -16.72 -14.40
C GLY A 222 -3.67 -15.29 -14.72
N ARG A 223 -4.77 -15.11 -15.46
CA ARG A 223 -5.25 -13.77 -15.85
C ARG A 223 -6.71 -13.58 -15.44
N GLY A 224 -6.93 -12.70 -14.47
CA GLY A 224 -8.27 -12.30 -14.03
C GLY A 224 -9.03 -11.50 -15.10
N PRO A 225 -10.35 -11.31 -14.94
CA PRO A 225 -11.15 -10.50 -15.85
C PRO A 225 -10.77 -9.01 -15.84
N ARG A 226 -10.17 -8.52 -14.75
CA ARG A 226 -9.74 -7.12 -14.61
C ARG A 226 -8.43 -6.80 -15.28
N VAL A 227 -7.58 -7.81 -15.45
CA VAL A 227 -6.26 -7.71 -16.06
C VAL A 227 -6.31 -8.07 -17.54
N GLN A 228 -7.44 -7.92 -18.24
CA GLN A 228 -7.51 -8.17 -19.69
C GLN A 228 -6.92 -6.99 -20.49
N PRO A 229 -6.45 -7.20 -21.74
CA PRO A 229 -5.98 -6.12 -22.58
C PRO A 229 -7.14 -5.16 -22.93
N VAL A 230 -6.84 -3.87 -23.04
CA VAL A 230 -7.77 -2.83 -23.47
C VAL A 230 -7.32 -2.29 -24.81
N ALA A 231 -8.22 -2.28 -25.81
CA ALA A 231 -7.89 -2.01 -27.20
C ALA A 231 -6.76 -2.91 -27.73
N GLY A 232 -6.72 -4.15 -27.26
CA GLY A 232 -5.75 -5.16 -27.66
C GLY A 232 -4.35 -5.00 -27.06
N ARG A 233 -4.17 -4.16 -26.03
CA ARG A 233 -2.88 -3.97 -25.33
C ARG A 233 -3.02 -4.02 -23.83
N ASP A 234 -1.99 -4.48 -23.15
CA ASP A 234 -1.96 -4.46 -21.70
C ASP A 234 -1.74 -3.05 -21.15
N LEU A 235 -2.30 -2.76 -19.97
CA LEU A 235 -2.19 -1.42 -19.38
C LEU A 235 -0.77 -1.06 -18.95
N TRP A 236 0.12 -2.05 -18.84
CA TRP A 236 1.55 -1.86 -18.60
C TRP A 236 2.38 -1.67 -19.87
N GLU A 237 1.73 -1.47 -21.03
CA GLU A 237 2.36 -1.21 -22.32
C GLU A 237 1.94 0.17 -22.87
N GLU A 238 2.68 0.68 -23.86
CA GLU A 238 2.25 1.88 -24.58
C GLU A 238 1.03 1.58 -25.47
N PRO A 239 0.07 2.52 -25.64
CA PRO A 239 0.12 3.92 -25.20
C PRO A 239 -0.43 4.17 -23.78
N TRP A 240 -0.79 3.13 -23.03
CA TRP A 240 -1.45 3.29 -21.73
C TRP A 240 -0.55 3.94 -20.70
N LEU A 241 0.74 3.58 -20.67
CA LEU A 241 1.71 4.19 -19.77
C LEU A 241 1.79 5.71 -19.94
N GLU A 242 1.90 6.21 -21.18
CA GLU A 242 1.87 7.65 -21.46
C GLU A 242 0.56 8.30 -20.99
N ARG A 243 -0.59 7.66 -21.23
CA ARG A 243 -1.90 8.16 -20.79
C ARG A 243 -2.00 8.29 -19.26
N PHE A 244 -1.53 7.29 -18.52
CA PHE A 244 -1.49 7.34 -17.05
C PHE A 244 -0.54 8.41 -16.51
N ARG A 245 0.63 8.61 -17.15
CA ARG A 245 1.54 9.72 -16.79
C ARG A 245 0.91 11.09 -17.07
N ASN A 246 0.15 11.24 -18.15
CA ASN A 246 -0.59 12.45 -18.44
C ASN A 246 -1.72 12.69 -17.42
N ALA A 247 -2.47 11.65 -17.08
CA ALA A 247 -3.49 11.69 -16.03
C ALA A 247 -2.92 12.12 -14.68
N ALA A 248 -1.71 11.66 -14.33
CA ALA A 248 -1.05 11.99 -13.06
C ALA A 248 -0.71 13.48 -12.90
N ARG A 249 -0.69 14.24 -14.00
CA ARG A 249 -0.43 15.69 -14.00
C ARG A 249 -1.71 16.52 -13.88
N HIS A 250 -2.88 15.89 -13.98
CA HIS A 250 -4.17 16.58 -13.92
C HIS A 250 -4.63 16.74 -12.47
N ALA A 251 -4.74 17.97 -11.98
CA ALA A 251 -5.04 18.24 -10.57
C ALA A 251 -6.36 17.63 -10.07
N PRO A 252 -7.48 17.65 -10.83
CA PRO A 252 -8.69 16.91 -10.47
C PRO A 252 -8.48 15.40 -10.30
N PHE A 253 -7.62 14.78 -11.11
CA PHE A 253 -7.32 13.34 -10.95
C PHE A 253 -6.42 13.06 -9.76
N GLN A 254 -5.49 13.97 -9.43
CA GLN A 254 -4.74 13.86 -8.17
C GLN A 254 -5.69 13.96 -6.96
N ALA A 255 -6.71 14.83 -7.02
CA ALA A 255 -7.73 14.91 -5.97
C ALA A 255 -8.55 13.60 -5.88
N ALA A 256 -8.93 13.00 -7.02
CA ALA A 256 -9.57 11.68 -7.05
C ALA A 256 -8.69 10.59 -6.41
N MET A 257 -7.38 10.54 -6.73
CA MET A 257 -6.46 9.61 -6.08
C MET A 257 -6.41 9.81 -4.56
N ARG A 258 -6.36 11.06 -4.11
CA ARG A 258 -6.33 11.37 -2.69
C ARG A 258 -7.60 10.95 -1.97
N ALA A 259 -8.76 11.22 -2.55
CA ALA A 259 -10.04 10.77 -2.01
C ALA A 259 -10.11 9.23 -1.89
N GLN A 260 -9.65 8.51 -2.92
CA GLN A 260 -9.59 7.04 -2.86
C GLN A 260 -8.63 6.54 -1.77
N ILE A 261 -7.45 7.16 -1.62
CA ILE A 261 -6.47 6.80 -0.59
C ILE A 261 -7.08 6.96 0.80
N LEU A 262 -7.72 8.10 1.08
CA LEU A 262 -8.36 8.34 2.37
C LEU A 262 -9.44 7.28 2.65
N ALA A 263 -10.33 7.05 1.69
CA ALA A 263 -11.42 6.08 1.81
C ALA A 263 -10.93 4.63 2.00
N ARG A 264 -9.90 4.20 1.28
CA ARG A 264 -9.43 2.81 1.30
C ARG A 264 -8.36 2.53 2.34
N ARG A 265 -7.63 3.54 2.80
CA ARG A 265 -6.47 3.36 3.70
C ARG A 265 -6.68 4.02 5.05
N LEU A 266 -7.12 5.27 5.12
CA LEU A 266 -7.24 5.98 6.38
C LEU A 266 -8.55 5.66 7.11
N ASP A 267 -9.69 5.75 6.43
CA ASP A 267 -11.00 5.57 7.06
C ASP A 267 -11.15 4.23 7.80
N PRO A 268 -10.69 3.08 7.25
CA PRO A 268 -10.70 1.81 7.97
C PRO A 268 -9.81 1.79 9.22
N LEU A 269 -8.80 2.67 9.30
CA LEU A 269 -7.87 2.77 10.42
C LEU A 269 -8.29 3.78 11.49
N ARG A 270 -9.34 4.60 11.25
CA ARG A 270 -9.81 5.58 12.25
C ARG A 270 -10.23 4.97 13.59
N PRO A 271 -10.97 3.83 13.64
CA PRO A 271 -11.28 3.20 14.92
C PRO A 271 -10.03 2.78 15.69
N VAL A 272 -8.94 2.42 14.98
CA VAL A 272 -7.65 2.11 15.58
C VAL A 272 -6.99 3.38 16.13
N ALA A 273 -7.02 4.48 15.38
CA ALA A 273 -6.52 5.78 15.83
C ALA A 273 -7.21 6.24 17.11
N GLN A 274 -8.55 6.13 17.16
CA GLN A 274 -9.36 6.46 18.31
C GLN A 274 -9.02 5.59 19.53
N ALA A 275 -8.99 4.26 19.36
CA ALA A 275 -8.66 3.34 20.45
C ALA A 275 -7.28 3.59 21.05
N LEU A 276 -6.36 4.11 20.25
CA LEU A 276 -4.98 4.42 20.64
C LEU A 276 -4.75 5.89 21.01
N ASP A 277 -5.79 6.72 21.00
CA ASP A 277 -5.72 8.16 21.30
C ASP A 277 -4.69 8.91 20.42
N ILE A 278 -4.60 8.53 19.14
CA ILE A 278 -3.70 9.14 18.15
C ILE A 278 -4.47 9.74 16.96
N GLU A 279 -5.67 10.28 17.22
CA GLU A 279 -6.51 10.95 16.21
C GLU A 279 -6.00 12.35 15.81
N ASN A 280 -4.85 12.78 16.34
CA ASN A 280 -4.19 13.99 15.87
C ASN A 280 -3.55 13.79 14.48
N ASP A 281 -3.21 14.90 13.81
CA ASP A 281 -2.68 14.88 12.44
C ASP A 281 -1.44 13.98 12.30
N ARG A 282 -0.55 13.97 13.29
CA ARG A 282 0.66 13.16 13.28
C ARG A 282 0.35 11.66 13.35
N GLY A 283 -0.53 11.27 14.26
CA GLY A 283 -0.96 9.87 14.42
C GLY A 283 -1.70 9.36 13.18
N LEU A 284 -2.62 10.14 12.63
CA LEU A 284 -3.32 9.83 11.39
C LEU A 284 -2.35 9.73 10.19
N ALA A 285 -1.35 10.63 10.10
CA ALA A 285 -0.33 10.57 9.06
C ALA A 285 0.51 9.28 9.12
N MET A 286 0.91 8.85 10.32
CA MET A 286 1.66 7.61 10.53
C MET A 286 0.83 6.36 10.20
N LEU A 287 -0.45 6.35 10.60
CA LEU A 287 -1.37 5.27 10.23
C LEU A 287 -1.62 5.22 8.72
N LEU A 288 -1.78 6.38 8.07
CA LEU A 288 -1.93 6.47 6.62
C LEU A 288 -0.67 5.97 5.89
N CYS A 289 0.52 6.33 6.36
CA CYS A 289 1.79 5.81 5.86
C CYS A 289 1.81 4.27 5.93
N LEU A 290 1.45 3.69 7.07
CA LEU A 290 1.34 2.23 7.22
C LEU A 290 0.30 1.64 6.26
N GLY A 291 -0.86 2.27 6.12
CA GLY A 291 -1.92 1.84 5.21
C GLY A 291 -1.49 1.86 3.74
N ILE A 292 -0.73 2.87 3.32
CA ILE A 292 -0.17 2.96 1.96
C ILE A 292 0.88 1.86 1.73
N GLN A 293 1.78 1.65 2.69
CA GLN A 293 2.93 0.74 2.54
C GLN A 293 2.59 -0.73 2.72
N ARG A 294 1.60 -1.05 3.57
CA ARG A 294 1.28 -2.43 3.98
C ARG A 294 -0.18 -2.84 3.73
N GLY A 295 -1.01 -1.93 3.20
CA GLY A 295 -2.46 -2.12 3.21
C GLY A 295 -3.05 -2.01 4.61
N VAL A 296 -4.38 -2.04 4.71
CA VAL A 296 -5.10 -1.89 5.98
C VAL A 296 -4.80 -3.03 6.95
N GLU A 297 -4.88 -4.27 6.49
CA GLU A 297 -4.62 -5.45 7.35
C GLU A 297 -3.17 -5.47 7.86
N GLY A 298 -2.21 -5.19 6.97
CA GLY A 298 -0.80 -5.11 7.34
C GLY A 298 -0.50 -3.95 8.29
N ALA A 299 -1.19 -2.81 8.15
CA ALA A 299 -1.12 -1.69 9.09
C ALA A 299 -1.69 -2.09 10.46
N MET A 300 -2.88 -2.69 10.51
CA MET A 300 -3.48 -3.15 11.77
C MET A 300 -2.61 -4.19 12.49
N ALA A 301 -2.03 -5.15 11.75
CA ALA A 301 -1.12 -6.13 12.30
C ALA A 301 0.17 -5.48 12.84
N HIS A 302 0.71 -4.49 12.12
CA HIS A 302 1.88 -3.74 12.55
C HIS A 302 1.62 -2.96 13.85
N VAL A 303 0.52 -2.20 13.89
CA VAL A 303 0.10 -1.44 15.07
C VAL A 303 -0.20 -2.36 16.26
N GLY A 304 -0.91 -3.46 16.01
CA GLY A 304 -1.22 -4.45 17.03
C GLY A 304 0.03 -5.12 17.62
N GLY A 305 1.04 -5.40 16.79
CA GLY A 305 2.33 -5.90 17.26
C GLY A 305 3.18 -4.86 18.01
N ALA A 306 3.12 -3.60 17.59
CA ALA A 306 3.83 -2.50 18.23
C ALA A 306 3.25 -2.14 19.60
N VAL A 307 1.92 -2.19 19.74
CA VAL A 307 1.19 -1.77 20.94
C VAL A 307 0.45 -2.96 21.53
N ASN A 308 1.17 -3.96 22.05
CA ASN A 308 0.56 -5.15 22.66
C ASN A 308 0.79 -5.21 24.18
N PRO A 309 -0.10 -4.65 25.02
CA PRO A 309 -0.01 -4.79 26.46
C PRO A 309 -0.40 -6.20 26.96
N PHE A 310 -0.82 -7.10 26.07
CA PHE A 310 -1.33 -8.45 26.37
C PHE A 310 -0.42 -9.58 25.86
N ASP A 311 0.88 -9.32 25.78
CA ASP A 311 1.91 -10.28 25.36
C ASP A 311 1.94 -11.61 26.15
N THR A 312 1.25 -11.70 27.28
CA THR A 312 1.13 -12.92 28.08
C THR A 312 -0.33 -13.23 28.45
N PRO A 313 -0.70 -14.52 28.57
CA PRO A 313 -2.04 -14.92 29.03
C PRO A 313 -2.41 -14.34 30.40
N ALA A 314 -1.43 -14.17 31.30
CA ALA A 314 -1.66 -13.59 32.62
C ALA A 314 -2.05 -12.11 32.54
N ARG A 315 -1.40 -11.31 31.68
CA ARG A 315 -1.78 -9.91 31.46
C ARG A 315 -3.14 -9.78 30.80
N LEU A 316 -3.45 -10.65 29.84
CA LEU A 316 -4.77 -10.70 29.22
C LEU A 316 -5.87 -11.04 30.24
N GLY A 317 -5.63 -12.06 31.08
CA GLY A 317 -6.55 -12.42 32.16
C GLY A 317 -6.77 -11.27 33.14
N ALA A 318 -5.70 -10.62 33.59
CA ALA A 318 -5.80 -9.46 34.48
C ALA A 318 -6.58 -8.29 33.85
N ALA A 319 -6.38 -8.02 32.56
CA ALA A 319 -7.14 -7.00 31.83
C ALA A 319 -8.64 -7.33 31.77
N LEU A 320 -9.01 -8.58 31.45
CA LEU A 320 -10.40 -9.03 31.42
C LEU A 320 -11.05 -8.96 32.81
N ASP A 321 -10.34 -9.40 33.85
CA ASP A 321 -10.81 -9.33 35.23
C ASP A 321 -11.08 -7.89 35.67
N ALA A 322 -10.18 -6.95 35.35
CA ALA A 322 -10.35 -5.53 35.68
C ALA A 322 -11.53 -4.89 34.94
N LEU A 323 -11.86 -5.39 33.75
CA LEU A 323 -13.02 -4.97 32.97
C LEU A 323 -14.30 -5.76 33.35
N ALA A 324 -14.23 -6.64 34.36
CA ALA A 324 -15.31 -7.50 34.83
C ALA A 324 -15.84 -8.50 33.78
N PHE A 325 -14.97 -9.06 32.95
CA PHE A 325 -15.28 -10.13 32.00
C PHE A 325 -14.56 -11.43 32.37
N THR A 326 -15.26 -12.56 32.25
CA THR A 326 -14.70 -13.88 32.58
C THR A 326 -13.72 -14.41 31.53
N ASP A 327 -13.92 -14.01 30.28
CA ASP A 327 -13.15 -14.46 29.12
C ASP A 327 -13.35 -13.50 27.92
N LEU A 328 -12.60 -13.75 26.85
CA LEU A 328 -12.69 -12.97 25.62
C LEU A 328 -14.07 -13.07 24.95
N GLY A 329 -14.75 -14.21 25.03
CA GLY A 329 -16.07 -14.39 24.44
C GLY A 329 -17.11 -13.48 25.07
N ALA A 330 -17.10 -13.39 26.40
CA ALA A 330 -17.95 -12.47 27.18
C ALA A 330 -17.66 -11.00 26.84
N PHE A 331 -16.38 -10.62 26.75
CA PHE A 331 -15.98 -9.26 26.35
C PHE A 331 -16.45 -8.92 24.93
N ARG A 332 -16.20 -9.81 23.96
CA ARG A 332 -16.58 -9.63 22.55
C ARG A 332 -18.09 -9.48 22.40
N ALA A 333 -18.87 -10.32 23.07
CA ALA A 333 -20.32 -10.23 23.07
C ALA A 333 -20.81 -8.87 23.61
N ALA A 334 -20.20 -8.37 24.69
CA ALA A 334 -20.54 -7.07 25.27
C ALA A 334 -20.16 -5.88 24.37
N LYS A 335 -19.11 -6.02 23.54
CA LYS A 335 -18.69 -5.01 22.55
C LYS A 335 -19.36 -5.17 21.18
N GLY A 336 -20.26 -6.15 21.02
CA GLY A 336 -20.92 -6.42 19.73
C GLY A 336 -19.98 -6.93 18.63
N LEU A 337 -18.84 -7.52 19.01
CA LEU A 337 -17.89 -8.12 18.09
C LEU A 337 -18.33 -9.54 17.69
N PRO A 338 -17.89 -10.06 16.52
CA PRO A 338 -18.17 -11.45 16.13
C PRO A 338 -17.77 -12.43 17.24
N PRO A 339 -18.52 -13.52 17.47
CA PRO A 339 -18.19 -14.48 18.51
C PRO A 339 -16.85 -15.17 18.23
N GLY A 340 -16.09 -15.47 19.27
CA GLY A 340 -14.79 -16.13 19.18
C GLY A 340 -13.99 -16.02 20.47
N ASP A 341 -12.90 -16.75 20.56
CA ASP A 341 -11.94 -16.78 21.68
C ASP A 341 -10.54 -16.30 21.29
N ILE A 342 -10.39 -15.80 20.06
CA ILE A 342 -9.13 -15.28 19.54
C ILE A 342 -9.03 -13.77 19.78
N LEU A 343 -7.85 -13.32 20.20
CA LEU A 343 -7.47 -11.91 20.25
C LEU A 343 -7.10 -11.42 18.83
N ASP A 344 -8.11 -11.17 18.01
CA ASP A 344 -7.93 -10.54 16.70
C ASP A 344 -7.74 -9.02 16.82
N GLY A 345 -7.40 -8.35 15.72
CA GLY A 345 -7.17 -6.90 15.68
C GLY A 345 -8.35 -6.08 16.26
N PRO A 346 -9.61 -6.30 15.82
CA PRO A 346 -10.76 -5.60 16.39
C PRO A 346 -10.91 -5.79 17.91
N THR A 347 -10.74 -7.01 18.43
CA THR A 347 -10.83 -7.27 19.87
C THR A 347 -9.68 -6.66 20.63
N HIS A 348 -8.48 -6.69 20.06
CA HIS A 348 -7.28 -6.09 20.62
C HIS A 348 -7.45 -4.58 20.86
N PHE A 349 -7.89 -3.84 19.83
CA PHE A 349 -8.10 -2.40 19.96
C PHE A 349 -9.29 -2.04 20.86
N ALA A 350 -10.36 -2.84 20.85
CA ALA A 350 -11.48 -2.65 21.78
C ALA A 350 -11.06 -2.85 23.25
N LEU A 351 -10.15 -3.78 23.54
CA LEU A 351 -9.59 -3.97 24.88
C LEU A 351 -8.72 -2.78 25.30
N ILE A 352 -7.87 -2.28 24.40
CA ILE A 352 -7.03 -1.09 24.67
C ILE A 352 -7.91 0.12 25.01
N ASP A 353 -8.93 0.40 24.20
CA ASP A 353 -9.90 1.47 24.44
C ASP A 353 -10.58 1.32 25.81
N ALA A 354 -11.08 0.12 26.13
CA ALA A 354 -11.73 -0.15 27.41
C ALA A 354 -10.79 0.02 28.62
N LEU A 355 -9.52 -0.36 28.50
CA LEU A 355 -8.53 -0.20 29.56
C LEU A 355 -8.08 1.25 29.72
N ARG A 356 -7.99 2.04 28.65
CA ARG A 356 -7.74 3.48 28.74
C ARG A 356 -8.80 4.18 29.57
N ALA A 357 -10.06 3.75 29.45
CA ALA A 357 -11.15 4.29 30.26
C ALA A 357 -11.00 4.03 31.78
N LEU A 358 -10.19 3.04 32.19
CA LEU A 358 -9.82 2.82 33.59
C LEU A 358 -8.69 3.76 34.07
N GLY A 359 -7.95 4.37 33.14
CA GLY A 359 -6.83 5.26 33.44
C GLY A 359 -5.79 4.60 34.36
N PRO A 360 -5.44 5.22 35.51
CA PRO A 360 -4.43 4.68 36.43
C PRO A 360 -4.84 3.37 37.11
N ASP A 361 -6.12 3.00 37.09
CA ASP A 361 -6.61 1.75 37.68
C ASP A 361 -6.44 0.53 36.76
N SER A 362 -5.95 0.74 35.52
CA SER A 362 -5.67 -0.36 34.59
C SER A 362 -4.54 -1.26 35.15
N PRO A 363 -4.74 -2.59 35.24
CA PRO A 363 -3.71 -3.52 35.73
C PRO A 363 -2.57 -3.73 34.74
N VAL A 364 -2.77 -3.31 33.48
CA VAL A 364 -1.77 -3.34 32.42
C VAL A 364 -1.47 -1.91 31.97
N GLN A 365 -0.19 -1.63 31.73
CA GLN A 365 0.21 -0.31 31.23
C GLN A 365 -0.20 -0.20 29.76
N VAL A 366 -1.15 0.70 29.49
CA VAL A 366 -1.48 1.11 28.13
C VAL A 366 -0.61 2.33 27.81
N PRO A 367 0.22 2.31 26.75
CA PRO A 367 1.01 3.47 26.35
C PRO A 367 0.11 4.67 26.09
N ASP A 368 0.58 5.89 26.40
CA ASP A 368 -0.09 7.11 25.99
C ASP A 368 0.09 7.36 24.49
N ALA A 369 -0.48 8.46 23.97
CA ALA A 369 -0.40 8.79 22.54
C ALA A 369 1.05 8.85 22.04
N GLU A 370 1.94 9.54 22.77
CA GLU A 370 3.36 9.67 22.41
C GLU A 370 4.08 8.32 22.45
N GLY A 371 3.84 7.51 23.48
CA GLY A 371 4.37 6.16 23.60
C GLY A 371 3.90 5.24 22.47
N VAL A 372 2.65 5.40 21.99
CA VAL A 372 2.16 4.69 20.80
C VAL A 372 2.98 5.10 19.56
N LEU A 373 3.14 6.40 19.30
CA LEU A 373 3.88 6.87 18.12
C LEU A 373 5.34 6.37 18.13
N ASP A 374 6.01 6.42 19.28
CA ASP A 374 7.38 5.93 19.43
C ASP A 374 7.46 4.40 19.25
N ALA A 375 6.44 3.66 19.71
CA ALA A 375 6.35 2.22 19.50
C ALA A 375 6.18 1.87 18.01
N LEU A 376 5.41 2.66 17.24
CA LEU A 376 5.26 2.46 15.79
C LEU A 376 6.59 2.63 15.04
N VAL A 377 7.35 3.69 15.36
CA VAL A 377 8.69 3.90 14.75
C VAL A 377 9.63 2.77 15.12
N THR A 378 9.66 2.39 16.41
CA THR A 378 10.53 1.32 16.91
C THR A 378 10.21 -0.03 16.27
N ALA A 379 8.92 -0.37 16.16
CA ALA A 379 8.46 -1.63 15.58
C ALA A 379 8.73 -1.73 14.08
N ALA A 380 8.78 -0.60 13.36
CA ALA A 380 9.17 -0.58 11.95
C ALA A 380 10.65 -0.92 11.74
N GLY A 381 11.50 -0.63 12.74
CA GLY A 381 12.94 -0.88 12.67
C GLY A 381 13.64 -0.06 11.59
N PRO A 382 14.94 -0.30 11.34
CA PRO A 382 15.67 0.38 10.28
C PRO A 382 15.15 -0.02 8.88
N GLY A 383 15.05 0.95 7.98
CA GLY A 383 14.66 0.75 6.59
C GLY A 383 13.64 1.77 6.09
N PRO A 384 13.18 1.67 4.82
CA PRO A 384 12.37 2.70 4.19
C PRO A 384 11.10 3.09 4.97
N LEU A 385 10.41 2.10 5.56
CA LEU A 385 9.23 2.36 6.37
C LEU A 385 9.56 3.03 7.71
N GLY A 386 10.58 2.55 8.42
CA GLY A 386 11.00 3.16 9.68
C GLY A 386 11.49 4.59 9.49
N ASP A 387 12.23 4.84 8.41
CA ASP A 387 12.69 6.18 8.04
C ASP A 387 11.50 7.10 7.71
N ALA A 388 10.49 6.61 6.99
CA ALA A 388 9.28 7.37 6.70
C ALA A 388 8.49 7.69 7.99
N LEU A 389 8.28 6.70 8.86
CA LEU A 389 7.59 6.90 10.13
C LEU A 389 8.36 7.84 11.06
N LEU A 390 9.70 7.75 11.09
CA LEU A 390 10.54 8.66 11.86
C LEU A 390 10.43 10.10 11.32
N ARG A 391 10.46 10.29 9.99
CA ARG A 391 10.25 11.60 9.38
C ARG A 391 8.89 12.18 9.78
N LEU A 392 7.81 11.41 9.66
CA LEU A 392 6.47 11.85 10.09
C LEU A 392 6.42 12.15 11.59
N ARG A 393 7.09 11.34 12.42
CA ARG A 393 7.16 11.50 13.87
C ARG A 393 7.80 12.83 14.26
N VAL A 394 8.83 13.28 13.55
CA VAL A 394 9.55 14.53 13.86
C VAL A 394 9.19 15.70 12.94
N SER A 395 8.29 15.49 11.97
CA SER A 395 7.97 16.51 10.97
C SER A 395 7.26 17.71 11.62
N PRO A 396 7.72 18.95 11.35
CA PRO A 396 7.07 20.16 11.85
C PRO A 396 5.76 20.47 11.10
N ALA A 397 5.46 19.76 10.02
CA ALA A 397 4.22 19.92 9.26
C ALA A 397 2.99 19.49 10.05
N PHE A 398 3.17 18.58 11.01
CA PHE A 398 2.12 18.16 11.93
C PHE A 398 2.33 18.90 13.25
N GLY A 399 1.42 19.82 13.56
CA GLY A 399 1.42 20.47 14.87
C GLY A 399 0.86 19.49 15.91
N ASP A 400 1.47 19.44 17.10
CA ASP A 400 0.92 18.68 18.23
C ASP A 400 -0.30 19.39 18.86
N LEU A 401 -0.97 20.25 18.08
CA LEU A 401 -2.19 20.91 18.52
C LEU A 401 -3.27 19.85 18.62
N ALA A 402 -3.55 19.44 19.86
CA ALA A 402 -4.68 18.59 20.18
C ALA A 402 -5.91 19.10 19.42
N ALA A 403 -6.52 18.23 18.62
CA ALA A 403 -7.75 18.51 17.90
C ALA A 403 -8.90 18.65 18.91
N GLY A 404 -8.97 19.77 19.65
CA GLY A 404 -10.04 19.97 20.63
C GLY A 404 -9.74 20.93 21.79
N GLY A 405 -9.33 22.16 21.49
CA GLY A 405 -9.56 23.31 22.37
C GLY A 405 -10.85 24.02 22.01
#